data_AF-A0A6M2RCY6-F1
#
_entry.id   AF-A0A6M2RCY6-F1
#
_cell.length_a   1.000
_cell.length_b   1.000
_cell.length_c   1.000
_cell.angle_alpha   90.00
_cell.angle_beta   90.00
_cell.angle_gamma   90.00
#
_symmetry.space_group_name_H-M   'P 1'
#
loop_
_entity.id
_entity.type
_entity.pdbx_description
1 polymer ?
#
loop_
_entity_poly.entity_id
_entity_poly.type
_entity_poly.pdbx_seq_one_letter_code
_entity_poly.pdbx_strand_id
1 'polypeptide(L)'
;MAAMSCFSLARLPISSTSSSTRNFSCLTKPHSMRRSCKIVNTTEKLEEPPRRSANYHPTIWDHSTIQSIENFSSLKGNTLERRRESLKNEVKLLLDASDDPVAQLQLIDTIQRLGIAYHFDNEIKSILDRIRDCHFDLEALDCVHKTALVFRLPRQHGYDVSSDVFQKYRDSQGFKDSLTDDVKGLLSLYEASFLSFPGEQLMEEANKFSVRHLESLTQKVGLDIEEQVRHSLQVPLHRRMRRLEAREYIDVYQREEGKSSVLLEFAKVDFNFVQIIHQMELKELSKWWISLNLGSVLSFTRDRLVENYLWAIGFVYEPHMSKCRIGITKAVCILSVIDDVYDIYGSFEEVEILTKTIKSWDPHEMRNLPENIKLCYKILYNFIEEITTCTLLDHGCNVMPFLKEEWENLCGAFLVEAKWFHEGYTPSLKEYLKNAWISIGGPMTFVFAYCLLGHTLGDNSLNCLKQGFDPIYRSSLILRLNDDLGTSKVEMERGDTPKSIQCHMRETDESDEVSREYIKNLVDHFWKELNQESIRTHLPKNFMNLVTNMALASHCIFQFGDGIGDSTGITKNRILSLFFNNVPLE
;
A
#
# COMPACT_ATOMS: atom_id res chain seq x y z
N MET A 1 -8.96 0.72 -25.80
CA MET A 1 -10.29 0.87 -25.17
C MET A 1 -11.30 -0.10 -25.79
N ALA A 2 -11.47 -1.29 -25.21
CA ALA A 2 -12.62 -2.19 -25.37
C ALA A 2 -12.43 -3.41 -24.45
N ALA A 3 -12.64 -3.21 -23.14
CA ALA A 3 -12.87 -4.25 -22.13
C ALA A 3 -13.32 -3.55 -20.83
N MET A 4 -14.45 -2.83 -20.88
CA MET A 4 -15.16 -2.38 -19.68
C MET A 4 -16.53 -3.03 -19.71
N SER A 5 -16.82 -3.85 -18.71
CA SER A 5 -18.15 -4.29 -18.23
C SER A 5 -18.15 -5.76 -17.81
N CYS A 6 -17.51 -6.10 -16.67
CA CYS A 6 -17.92 -7.26 -15.88
C CYS A 6 -18.56 -6.87 -14.53
N PHE A 7 -18.44 -5.61 -14.09
CA PHE A 7 -19.04 -5.13 -12.85
C PHE A 7 -20.33 -4.34 -13.12
N SER A 8 -21.39 -5.02 -13.58
CA SER A 8 -22.76 -4.45 -13.55
C SER A 8 -23.67 -5.26 -12.63
N LEU A 9 -23.97 -4.64 -11.48
CA LEU A 9 -24.99 -4.93 -10.46
C LEU A 9 -26.02 -6.04 -10.80
N ALA A 10 -25.92 -7.18 -10.12
CA ALA A 10 -27.07 -8.06 -9.89
C ALA A 10 -27.94 -7.44 -8.78
N ARG A 11 -29.14 -6.96 -9.15
CA ARG A 11 -30.16 -6.48 -8.18
C ARG A 11 -30.75 -7.67 -7.42
N LEU A 12 -30.72 -7.62 -6.09
CA LEU A 12 -31.47 -8.52 -5.22
C LEU A 12 -32.99 -8.26 -5.35
N PRO A 13 -33.85 -9.29 -5.46
CA PRO A 13 -35.30 -9.10 -5.47
C PRO A 13 -35.85 -8.94 -4.04
N ILE A 14 -36.49 -7.80 -3.77
CA ILE A 14 -37.27 -7.55 -2.55
C ILE A 14 -38.69 -8.10 -2.77
N SER A 15 -39.06 -9.17 -2.09
CA SER A 15 -40.45 -9.66 -2.05
C SER A 15 -41.25 -8.88 -1.02
N SER A 16 -42.18 -8.03 -1.46
CA SER A 16 -43.16 -7.36 -0.61
C SER A 16 -44.39 -8.25 -0.39
N THR A 17 -44.58 -8.77 0.84
CA THR A 17 -45.84 -9.40 1.24
C THR A 17 -46.78 -8.36 1.86
N SER A 18 -47.85 -8.04 1.16
CA SER A 18 -48.98 -7.22 1.64
C SER A 18 -49.91 -8.05 2.53
N SER A 19 -50.08 -7.68 3.80
CA SER A 19 -51.12 -8.25 4.67
C SER A 19 -52.37 -7.34 4.67
N SER A 20 -53.46 -7.87 4.13
CA SER A 20 -54.78 -7.24 4.17
C SER A 20 -55.50 -7.59 5.47
N THR A 21 -55.81 -6.60 6.32
CA THR A 21 -56.68 -6.76 7.49
C THR A 21 -58.14 -6.47 7.10
N ARG A 22 -59.00 -7.49 7.20
CA ARG A 22 -60.46 -7.33 7.11
C ARG A 22 -61.03 -7.04 8.50
N ASN A 23 -61.78 -5.94 8.61
CA ASN A 23 -62.60 -5.59 9.75
C ASN A 23 -63.85 -6.48 9.82
N PHE A 24 -64.15 -7.03 10.99
CA PHE A 24 -65.51 -7.40 11.38
C PHE A 24 -65.80 -6.90 12.79
N SER A 25 -66.80 -6.04 12.88
CA SER A 25 -67.40 -5.51 14.10
C SER A 25 -68.52 -6.44 14.58
N CYS A 26 -68.58 -6.74 15.87
CA CYS A 26 -69.88 -6.88 16.55
C CYS A 26 -69.79 -6.56 18.05
N LEU A 27 -70.82 -5.86 18.52
CA LEU A 27 -71.02 -5.28 19.84
C LEU A 27 -71.52 -6.32 20.85
N THR A 28 -71.13 -6.19 22.12
CA THR A 28 -72.05 -6.15 23.29
C THR A 28 -71.26 -5.84 24.58
N LYS A 29 -71.88 -5.06 25.49
CA LYS A 29 -71.35 -4.44 26.71
C LYS A 29 -71.67 -5.28 27.98
N PRO A 30 -71.11 -4.95 29.18
CA PRO A 30 -70.51 -5.93 30.09
C PRO A 30 -71.25 -6.11 31.44
N HIS A 31 -70.85 -7.12 32.22
CA HIS A 31 -70.88 -7.01 33.69
C HIS A 31 -69.88 -7.95 34.41
N SER A 32 -69.04 -7.30 35.23
CA SER A 32 -68.58 -7.72 36.56
C SER A 32 -67.22 -8.45 36.75
N MET A 33 -66.47 -7.82 37.68
CA MET A 33 -65.45 -8.30 38.61
C MET A 33 -64.04 -8.70 38.13
N ARG A 34 -63.17 -7.70 38.31
CA ARG A 34 -61.71 -7.76 38.48
C ARG A 34 -61.20 -9.01 39.22
N ARG A 35 -60.31 -9.76 38.55
CA ARG A 35 -59.06 -10.28 39.14
C ARG A 35 -57.93 -10.01 38.16
N SER A 36 -57.10 -9.00 38.49
CA SER A 36 -55.89 -8.66 37.73
C SER A 36 -54.81 -9.71 38.03
N CYS A 37 -54.72 -10.74 37.22
CA CYS A 37 -53.50 -11.56 37.14
C CYS A 37 -52.53 -10.81 36.22
N LYS A 38 -51.57 -10.09 36.80
CA LYS A 38 -50.45 -9.52 36.03
C LYS A 38 -49.60 -10.70 35.55
N ILE A 39 -49.75 -11.07 34.28
CA ILE A 39 -48.69 -11.80 33.59
C ILE A 39 -47.60 -10.77 33.35
N VAL A 40 -46.57 -10.83 34.17
CA VAL A 40 -45.32 -10.11 33.93
C VAL A 40 -44.64 -10.87 32.78
N ASN A 41 -44.84 -10.40 31.55
CA ASN A 41 -43.91 -10.69 30.47
C ASN A 41 -42.65 -9.86 30.71
N THR A 42 -41.76 -10.35 31.58
CA THR A 42 -40.36 -9.97 31.55
C THR A 42 -39.74 -10.64 30.32
N THR A 43 -39.94 -10.05 29.14
CA THR A 43 -38.85 -10.02 28.18
C THR A 43 -37.80 -9.12 28.80
N GLU A 44 -36.92 -9.72 29.61
CA GLU A 44 -35.59 -9.17 29.81
C GLU A 44 -35.01 -9.02 28.40
N LYS A 45 -35.02 -7.79 27.87
CA LYS A 45 -33.98 -7.42 26.91
C LYS A 45 -32.70 -7.63 27.69
N LEU A 46 -32.00 -8.73 27.43
CA LEU A 46 -30.58 -8.83 27.73
C LEU A 46 -29.98 -7.55 27.17
N GLU A 47 -29.58 -6.62 28.04
CA GLU A 47 -28.84 -5.45 27.62
C GLU A 47 -27.61 -5.99 26.90
N GLU A 48 -27.49 -5.67 25.61
CA GLU A 48 -26.26 -6.00 24.89
C GLU A 48 -25.10 -5.39 25.69
N PRO A 49 -24.01 -6.16 25.91
CA PRO A 49 -22.88 -5.65 26.65
C PRO A 49 -22.40 -4.33 26.01
N PRO A 50 -21.95 -3.36 26.83
CA PRO A 50 -21.52 -2.07 26.32
C PRO A 50 -20.43 -2.24 25.26
N ARG A 51 -20.73 -1.82 24.04
CA ARG A 51 -19.80 -1.89 22.89
C ARG A 51 -18.76 -0.79 22.99
N ARG A 52 -17.49 -1.10 22.70
CA ARG A 52 -16.45 -0.08 22.53
C ARG A 52 -16.66 0.63 21.19
N SER A 53 -16.14 1.85 21.13
CA SER A 53 -16.12 2.68 19.91
C SER A 53 -14.79 3.41 19.86
N ALA A 54 -14.14 3.39 18.70
CA ALA A 54 -12.93 4.17 18.44
C ALA A 54 -13.22 5.65 18.17
N ASN A 55 -14.50 6.04 18.05
CA ASN A 55 -14.96 7.39 17.74
C ASN A 55 -14.34 7.95 16.45
N TYR A 56 -14.32 7.14 15.39
CA TYR A 56 -13.81 7.56 14.08
C TYR A 56 -14.57 8.79 13.58
N HIS A 57 -13.82 9.76 13.04
CA HIS A 57 -14.44 10.89 12.35
C HIS A 57 -15.01 10.42 11.00
N PRO A 58 -16.10 11.05 10.51
CA PRO A 58 -16.64 10.77 9.17
C PRO A 58 -15.63 11.03 8.05
N THR A 59 -15.80 10.39 6.91
CA THR A 59 -14.99 10.72 5.72
C THR A 59 -15.12 12.20 5.36
N ILE A 60 -14.01 12.82 4.96
CA ILE A 60 -14.02 14.20 4.43
C ILE A 60 -14.32 14.25 2.93
N TRP A 61 -14.38 13.09 2.28
CA TRP A 61 -14.54 12.97 0.84
C TRP A 61 -16.01 12.82 0.49
N ASP A 62 -16.59 13.89 -0.04
CA ASP A 62 -17.97 13.84 -0.51
C ASP A 62 -18.08 12.99 -1.79
N HIS A 63 -18.88 11.93 -1.71
CA HIS A 63 -19.10 11.05 -2.85
C HIS A 63 -19.75 11.78 -4.04
N SER A 64 -20.57 12.82 -3.81
CA SER A 64 -21.16 13.57 -4.92
C SER A 64 -20.09 14.33 -5.72
N THR A 65 -19.11 14.91 -5.02
CA THR A 65 -17.92 15.54 -5.60
C THR A 65 -17.05 14.54 -6.36
N ILE A 66 -16.85 13.32 -5.82
CA ILE A 66 -16.14 12.25 -6.53
C ILE A 66 -16.85 11.91 -7.85
N GLN A 67 -18.18 11.77 -7.82
CA GLN A 67 -18.96 11.48 -9.02
C GLN A 67 -18.93 12.62 -10.04
N SER A 68 -18.80 13.88 -9.59
CA SER A 68 -18.79 15.06 -10.46
C SER A 68 -17.42 15.40 -11.06
N ILE A 69 -16.34 14.69 -10.72
CA ILE A 69 -15.01 14.94 -11.31
C ILE A 69 -15.14 14.97 -12.84
N GLU A 70 -14.69 16.03 -13.49
CA GLU A 70 -14.73 16.09 -14.96
C GLU A 70 -13.58 15.26 -15.53
N ASN A 71 -13.90 14.04 -15.96
CA ASN A 71 -12.94 13.26 -16.73
C ASN A 71 -12.95 13.85 -18.16
N PHE A 72 -11.77 14.19 -18.70
CA PHE A 72 -11.63 14.79 -20.03
C PHE A 72 -12.56 14.13 -21.05
N SER A 73 -13.29 14.93 -21.84
CA SER A 73 -14.20 14.41 -22.86
C SER A 73 -13.47 13.43 -23.79
N SER A 74 -14.19 12.45 -24.34
CA SER A 74 -13.62 11.41 -25.22
C SER A 74 -12.73 11.98 -26.34
N LEU A 75 -13.05 13.18 -26.84
CA LEU A 75 -12.26 13.89 -27.85
C LEU A 75 -10.88 14.37 -27.33
N LYS A 76 -10.82 14.90 -26.11
CA LYS A 76 -9.56 15.32 -25.46
C LYS A 76 -8.75 14.10 -25.03
N GLY A 77 -9.39 13.04 -24.53
CA GLY A 77 -8.74 11.75 -24.22
C GLY A 77 -8.01 11.16 -25.44
N ASN A 78 -8.68 11.10 -26.59
CA ASN A 78 -8.07 10.60 -27.84
C ASN A 78 -6.90 11.47 -28.36
N THR A 79 -6.86 12.75 -27.98
CA THR A 79 -5.78 13.66 -28.37
C THR A 79 -4.57 13.49 -27.45
N LEU A 80 -4.82 13.38 -26.14
CA LEU A 80 -3.79 13.05 -25.13
C LEU A 80 -3.14 11.69 -25.43
N GLU A 81 -3.93 10.65 -25.71
CA GLU A 81 -3.42 9.31 -26.02
C GLU A 81 -2.52 9.32 -27.26
N ARG A 82 -2.92 10.01 -28.34
CA ARG A 82 -2.09 10.14 -29.54
C ARG A 82 -0.77 10.88 -29.26
N ARG A 83 -0.81 11.97 -28.49
CA ARG A 83 0.42 12.71 -28.14
C ARG A 83 1.33 11.87 -27.23
N ARG A 84 0.75 11.14 -26.27
CA ARG A 84 1.44 10.20 -25.39
C ARG A 84 2.19 9.13 -26.18
N GLU A 85 1.57 8.51 -27.18
CA GLU A 85 2.23 7.51 -28.03
C GLU A 85 3.33 8.11 -28.93
N SER A 86 3.14 9.34 -29.44
CA SER A 86 4.19 10.06 -30.15
C SER A 86 5.42 10.29 -29.26
N LEU A 87 5.21 10.86 -28.08
CA LEU A 87 6.27 11.16 -27.12
C LEU A 87 6.99 9.90 -26.63
N LYS A 88 6.25 8.81 -26.42
CA LYS A 88 6.85 7.50 -26.12
C LYS A 88 7.87 7.09 -27.18
N ASN A 89 7.54 7.22 -28.47
CA ASN A 89 8.47 6.87 -29.54
C ASN A 89 9.68 7.81 -29.59
N GLU A 90 9.48 9.11 -29.36
CA GLU A 90 10.57 10.09 -29.27
C GLU A 90 11.56 9.73 -28.14
N VAL A 91 11.05 9.31 -26.97
CA VAL A 91 11.91 8.89 -25.84
C VAL A 91 12.64 7.57 -26.12
N LYS A 92 12.03 6.63 -26.87
CA LYS A 92 12.77 5.43 -27.32
C LYS A 92 14.00 5.81 -28.15
N LEU A 93 13.84 6.76 -29.08
CA LEU A 93 14.97 7.25 -29.88
C LEU A 93 16.05 7.90 -29.00
N LEU A 94 15.68 8.59 -27.91
CA LEU A 94 16.65 9.15 -26.95
C LEU A 94 17.44 8.06 -26.21
N LEU A 95 16.79 6.96 -25.83
CA LEU A 95 17.46 5.82 -25.18
C LEU A 95 18.48 5.14 -26.11
N ASP A 96 18.16 5.10 -27.41
CA ASP A 96 19.00 4.50 -28.45
C ASP A 96 20.08 5.47 -28.99
N ALA A 97 20.02 6.77 -28.67
CA ALA A 97 20.88 7.80 -29.26
C ALA A 97 22.32 7.82 -28.71
N SER A 98 22.57 7.20 -27.56
CA SER A 98 23.88 7.17 -26.91
C SER A 98 24.34 5.74 -26.66
N ASP A 99 25.60 5.47 -26.97
CA ASP A 99 26.28 4.24 -26.56
C ASP A 99 27.05 4.41 -25.24
N ASP A 100 27.11 5.62 -24.67
CA ASP A 100 27.74 5.87 -23.37
C ASP A 100 26.86 5.31 -22.23
N PRO A 101 27.34 4.31 -21.47
CA PRO A 101 26.59 3.70 -20.37
C PRO A 101 26.15 4.70 -19.30
N VAL A 102 26.99 5.69 -18.98
CA VAL A 102 26.69 6.65 -17.91
C VAL A 102 25.57 7.59 -18.34
N ALA A 103 25.63 8.13 -19.55
CA ALA A 103 24.54 8.94 -20.10
C ALA A 103 23.22 8.16 -20.18
N GLN A 104 23.25 6.88 -20.55
CA GLN A 104 22.07 6.04 -20.55
C GLN A 104 21.51 5.81 -19.16
N LEU A 105 22.36 5.55 -18.16
CA LEU A 105 21.94 5.41 -16.76
C LEU A 105 21.33 6.70 -16.22
N GLN A 106 21.88 7.88 -16.56
CA GLN A 106 21.28 9.17 -16.21
C GLN A 106 19.89 9.33 -16.81
N LEU A 107 19.73 8.99 -18.10
CA LEU A 107 18.42 9.03 -18.77
C LEU A 107 17.42 8.06 -18.12
N ILE A 108 17.85 6.84 -17.80
CA ILE A 108 17.03 5.84 -17.10
C ILE A 108 16.59 6.38 -15.74
N ASP A 109 17.49 6.97 -14.96
CA ASP A 109 17.15 7.55 -13.66
C ASP A 109 16.09 8.65 -13.78
N THR A 110 16.26 9.58 -14.72
CA THR A 110 15.27 10.63 -14.99
C THR A 110 13.92 10.04 -15.41
N ILE A 111 13.90 9.05 -16.32
CA ILE A 111 12.68 8.39 -16.78
C ILE A 111 11.96 7.66 -15.64
N GLN A 112 12.69 7.02 -14.72
CA GLN A 112 12.14 6.38 -13.54
C GLN A 112 11.51 7.38 -12.57
N ARG A 113 12.25 8.44 -12.24
CA ARG A 113 11.77 9.47 -11.32
C ARG A 113 10.60 10.26 -11.89
N LEU A 114 10.53 10.45 -13.20
CA LEU A 114 9.37 11.05 -13.89
C LEU A 114 8.14 10.12 -13.97
N GLY A 115 8.25 8.87 -13.52
CA GLY A 115 7.13 7.92 -13.48
C GLY A 115 6.71 7.38 -14.85
N ILE A 116 7.57 7.48 -15.86
CA ILE A 116 7.31 7.03 -17.24
C ILE A 116 8.09 5.76 -17.63
N ALA A 117 8.88 5.19 -16.70
CA ALA A 117 9.71 4.00 -16.94
C ALA A 117 8.93 2.74 -17.34
N TYR A 118 7.68 2.58 -16.89
CA TYR A 118 6.86 1.41 -17.22
C TYR A 118 6.55 1.27 -18.73
N HIS A 119 6.86 2.29 -19.53
CA HIS A 119 6.79 2.22 -21.00
C HIS A 119 7.99 1.57 -21.66
N PHE A 120 9.11 1.46 -20.93
CA PHE A 120 10.44 1.17 -21.45
C PHE A 120 11.12 0.01 -20.70
N ASP A 121 10.35 -0.89 -20.07
CA ASP A 121 10.92 -1.99 -19.27
C ASP A 121 11.91 -2.86 -20.04
N ASN A 122 11.65 -3.10 -21.34
CA ASN A 122 12.51 -3.90 -22.20
C ASN A 122 13.81 -3.15 -22.54
N GLU A 123 13.70 -1.88 -22.92
CA GLU A 123 14.82 -1.01 -23.25
C GLU A 123 15.73 -0.83 -22.03
N ILE A 124 15.15 -0.51 -20.86
CA ILE A 124 15.89 -0.38 -19.60
C ILE A 124 16.59 -1.70 -19.26
N LYS A 125 15.89 -2.83 -19.35
CA LYS A 125 16.49 -4.14 -19.09
C LYS A 125 17.67 -4.41 -20.03
N SER A 126 17.50 -4.20 -21.33
CA SER A 126 18.55 -4.42 -22.33
C SER A 126 19.79 -3.56 -22.07
N ILE A 127 19.61 -2.30 -21.68
CA ILE A 127 20.72 -1.41 -21.35
C ILE A 127 21.45 -1.93 -20.10
N LEU A 128 20.72 -2.31 -19.05
CA LEU A 128 21.33 -2.81 -17.82
C LEU A 128 22.04 -4.16 -18.02
N ASP A 129 21.47 -5.07 -18.83
CA ASP A 129 22.12 -6.33 -19.22
C ASP A 129 23.46 -6.05 -19.93
N ARG A 130 23.48 -5.10 -20.89
CA ARG A 130 24.71 -4.70 -21.57
C ARG A 130 25.74 -4.11 -20.60
N ILE A 131 25.31 -3.28 -19.64
CA ILE A 131 26.21 -2.68 -18.65
C ILE A 131 26.81 -3.74 -17.73
N ARG A 132 26.06 -4.79 -17.39
CA ARG A 132 26.57 -5.93 -16.63
C ARG A 132 27.61 -6.72 -17.45
N ASP A 133 27.32 -6.98 -18.72
CA ASP A 133 28.12 -7.88 -19.57
C ASP A 133 29.38 -7.20 -20.13
N CYS A 134 29.31 -5.90 -20.42
CA CYS A 134 30.49 -5.10 -20.68
C CYS A 134 31.20 -4.91 -19.34
N HIS A 135 32.39 -5.50 -19.16
CA HIS A 135 33.27 -5.26 -17.99
C HIS A 135 33.66 -3.78 -17.90
N PHE A 136 32.72 -2.95 -17.46
CA PHE A 136 32.85 -1.52 -17.39
C PHE A 136 33.99 -1.20 -16.46
N ASP A 137 34.92 -0.36 -16.90
CA ASP A 137 36.05 0.04 -16.06
C ASP A 137 35.54 0.99 -14.97
N LEU A 138 35.10 0.39 -13.87
CA LEU A 138 34.60 1.10 -12.70
C LEU A 138 35.66 2.02 -12.11
N GLU A 139 36.95 1.75 -12.31
CA GLU A 139 38.03 2.63 -11.87
C GLU A 139 38.08 3.92 -12.70
N ALA A 140 37.71 3.87 -13.98
CA ALA A 140 37.67 5.03 -14.88
C ALA A 140 36.56 6.05 -14.55
N LEU A 141 35.61 5.73 -13.66
CA LEU A 141 34.58 6.67 -13.22
C LEU A 141 35.18 7.82 -12.38
N ASP A 142 35.07 9.03 -12.91
CA ASP A 142 35.68 10.25 -12.37
C ASP A 142 35.00 10.87 -11.14
N CYS A 143 33.74 10.50 -10.83
CA CYS A 143 33.01 11.08 -9.70
C CYS A 143 32.04 10.12 -9.01
N VAL A 144 31.72 10.43 -7.74
CA VAL A 144 30.85 9.62 -6.87
C VAL A 144 29.46 9.44 -7.47
N HIS A 145 28.91 10.49 -8.08
CA HIS A 145 27.58 10.45 -8.69
C HIS A 145 27.48 9.37 -9.78
N LYS A 146 28.47 9.25 -10.68
CA LYS A 146 28.46 8.25 -11.74
C LYS A 146 28.60 6.83 -11.17
N THR A 147 29.50 6.64 -10.20
CA THR A 147 29.65 5.34 -9.50
C THR A 147 28.37 4.94 -8.79
N ALA A 148 27.69 5.89 -8.14
CA ALA A 148 26.41 5.66 -7.51
C ALA A 148 25.31 5.26 -8.50
N LEU A 149 25.27 5.81 -9.72
CA LEU A 149 24.32 5.38 -10.75
C LEU A 149 24.59 3.94 -11.23
N VAL A 150 25.86 3.61 -11.49
CA VAL A 150 26.28 2.27 -11.93
C VAL A 150 26.07 1.21 -10.83
N PHE A 151 26.07 1.62 -9.56
CA PHE A 151 25.70 0.75 -8.45
C PHE A 151 24.18 0.64 -8.26
N ARG A 152 23.51 1.79 -8.14
CA ARG A 152 22.12 1.89 -7.68
C ARG A 152 21.14 1.31 -8.69
N LEU A 153 21.24 1.71 -9.96
CA LEU A 153 20.26 1.32 -10.96
C LEU A 153 20.28 -0.19 -11.26
N PRO A 154 21.44 -0.86 -11.43
CA PRO A 154 21.45 -2.31 -11.56
C PRO A 154 20.93 -3.03 -10.30
N ARG A 155 21.32 -2.61 -9.09
CA ARG A 155 20.80 -3.22 -7.85
C ARG A 155 19.28 -3.09 -7.72
N GLN A 156 18.69 -1.93 -8.09
CA GLN A 156 17.23 -1.75 -8.14
C GLN A 156 16.53 -2.70 -9.12
N HIS A 157 17.27 -3.25 -10.08
CA HIS A 157 16.77 -4.18 -11.09
C HIS A 157 17.15 -5.63 -10.82
N GLY A 158 17.69 -5.95 -9.64
CA GLY A 158 18.02 -7.32 -9.24
C GLY A 158 19.40 -7.81 -9.70
N TYR A 159 20.31 -6.92 -10.11
CA TYR A 159 21.68 -7.29 -10.41
C TYR A 159 22.57 -7.20 -9.18
N ASP A 160 23.42 -8.21 -8.98
CA ASP A 160 24.42 -8.22 -7.92
C ASP A 160 25.65 -7.40 -8.32
N VAL A 161 25.69 -6.15 -7.86
CA VAL A 161 26.85 -5.25 -8.02
C VAL A 161 27.52 -5.07 -6.67
N SER A 162 28.82 -5.36 -6.53
CA SER A 162 29.53 -5.21 -5.26
C SER A 162 29.54 -3.76 -4.76
N SER A 163 29.38 -3.56 -3.45
CA SER A 163 29.58 -2.24 -2.83
C SER A 163 31.04 -1.75 -2.90
N ASP A 164 32.00 -2.64 -3.18
CA ASP A 164 33.43 -2.31 -3.20
C ASP A 164 33.80 -1.26 -4.26
N VAL A 165 32.90 -1.00 -5.23
CA VAL A 165 33.04 0.10 -6.19
C VAL A 165 33.23 1.47 -5.52
N PHE A 166 32.82 1.62 -4.25
CA PHE A 166 33.01 2.84 -3.47
C PHE A 166 34.35 2.90 -2.70
N GLN A 167 35.15 1.83 -2.65
CA GLN A 167 36.41 1.80 -1.88
C GLN A 167 37.43 2.85 -2.37
N LYS A 168 37.43 3.17 -3.67
CA LYS A 168 38.31 4.20 -4.24
C LYS A 168 38.07 5.61 -3.69
N TYR A 169 36.91 5.84 -3.06
CA TYR A 169 36.56 7.09 -2.39
C TYR A 169 36.95 7.12 -0.91
N ARG A 170 37.70 6.12 -0.44
CA ARG A 170 38.15 5.99 0.94
C ARG A 170 39.66 6.12 1.11
N ASP A 171 40.06 6.44 2.33
CA ASP A 171 41.43 6.39 2.84
C ASP A 171 41.48 5.62 4.18
N SER A 172 42.56 5.76 4.95
CA SER A 172 42.74 5.05 6.22
C SER A 172 41.77 5.48 7.33
N GLN A 173 41.07 6.61 7.17
CA GLN A 173 40.13 7.17 8.16
C GLN A 173 38.66 6.99 7.75
N GLY A 174 38.37 6.56 6.52
CA GLY A 174 37.00 6.39 6.03
C GLY A 174 36.81 7.01 4.64
N PHE A 175 35.60 7.51 4.36
CA PHE A 175 35.35 8.29 3.14
C PHE A 175 36.12 9.61 3.19
N LYS A 176 36.76 9.97 2.07
CA LYS A 176 37.68 11.11 1.97
C LYS A 176 36.95 12.44 2.24
N ASP A 177 37.55 13.31 3.04
CA ASP A 177 37.04 14.67 3.30
C ASP A 177 36.94 15.54 2.04
N SER A 178 37.66 15.20 0.98
CA SER A 178 37.58 15.89 -0.32
C SER A 178 36.20 15.77 -0.99
N LEU A 179 35.33 14.87 -0.50
CA LEU A 179 33.97 14.67 -1.02
C LEU A 179 32.96 15.62 -0.38
N THR A 180 33.33 16.31 0.69
CA THR A 180 32.38 17.04 1.54
C THR A 180 31.74 18.25 0.86
N ASP A 181 32.37 18.80 -0.19
CA ASP A 181 31.82 19.90 -0.99
C ASP A 181 31.00 19.41 -2.22
N ASP A 182 31.09 18.12 -2.60
CA ASP A 182 30.33 17.55 -3.73
C ASP A 182 28.94 17.11 -3.28
N VAL A 183 28.02 18.07 -3.15
CA VAL A 183 26.63 17.83 -2.71
C VAL A 183 25.93 16.78 -3.58
N LYS A 184 26.16 16.81 -4.90
CA LYS A 184 25.54 15.85 -5.84
C LYS A 184 26.09 14.45 -5.63
N GLY A 185 27.41 14.32 -5.45
CA GLY A 185 28.06 13.07 -5.11
C GLY A 185 27.59 12.51 -3.77
N LEU A 186 27.55 13.34 -2.72
CA LEU A 186 27.07 12.97 -1.39
C LEU A 186 25.62 12.48 -1.40
N LEU A 187 24.74 13.21 -2.09
CA LEU A 187 23.34 12.83 -2.24
C LEU A 187 23.20 11.51 -3.00
N SER A 188 23.99 11.31 -4.05
CA SER A 188 23.97 10.05 -4.81
C SER A 188 24.50 8.87 -4.00
N LEU A 189 25.52 9.09 -3.16
CA LEU A 189 26.06 8.10 -2.23
C LEU A 189 25.06 7.76 -1.12
N TYR A 190 24.36 8.77 -0.60
CA TYR A 190 23.26 8.59 0.35
C TYR A 190 22.18 7.69 -0.25
N GLU A 191 21.70 8.01 -1.45
CA GLU A 191 20.65 7.22 -2.11
C GLU A 191 21.10 5.79 -2.44
N ALA A 192 22.35 5.61 -2.85
CA ALA A 192 22.93 4.29 -3.08
C ALA A 192 23.00 3.44 -1.80
N SER A 193 23.27 4.04 -0.64
CA SER A 193 23.40 3.32 0.64
C SER A 193 22.15 2.54 1.09
N PHE A 194 20.96 2.95 0.62
CA PHE A 194 19.70 2.27 0.91
C PHE A 194 19.48 0.98 0.12
N LEU A 195 20.39 0.63 -0.80
CA LEU A 195 20.44 -0.67 -1.49
C LEU A 195 21.41 -1.66 -0.87
N SER A 196 21.86 -1.38 0.35
CA SER A 196 22.76 -2.29 1.08
C SER A 196 22.10 -3.63 1.39
N PHE A 197 22.94 -4.66 1.49
CA PHE A 197 22.60 -5.99 2.02
C PHE A 197 23.07 -6.13 3.47
N PRO A 198 22.59 -7.15 4.20
CA PRO A 198 23.11 -7.46 5.52
C PRO A 198 24.62 -7.73 5.47
N GLY A 199 25.38 -7.06 6.34
CA GLY A 199 26.84 -7.20 6.44
C GLY A 199 27.67 -6.23 5.61
N GLU A 200 27.06 -5.40 4.75
CA GLU A 200 27.78 -4.41 3.95
C GLU A 200 28.16 -3.15 4.76
N GLN A 201 29.14 -3.29 5.65
CA GLN A 201 29.63 -2.20 6.52
C GLN A 201 30.06 -0.94 5.73
N LEU A 202 30.62 -1.12 4.54
CA LEU A 202 31.00 -0.02 3.64
C LEU A 202 29.80 0.89 3.32
N MET A 203 28.62 0.31 3.10
CA MET A 203 27.42 1.10 2.78
C MET A 203 26.82 1.76 4.02
N GLU A 204 26.99 1.18 5.21
CA GLU A 204 26.61 1.82 6.47
C GLU A 204 27.50 3.02 6.78
N GLU A 205 28.81 2.91 6.54
CA GLU A 205 29.75 4.02 6.63
C GLU A 205 29.43 5.11 5.60
N ALA A 206 29.09 4.73 4.36
CA ALA A 206 28.69 5.64 3.29
C ALA A 206 27.45 6.44 3.69
N ASN A 207 26.43 5.77 4.25
CA ASN A 207 25.22 6.42 4.74
C ASN A 207 25.54 7.45 5.82
N LYS A 208 26.26 7.04 6.88
CA LYS A 208 26.63 7.91 8.01
C LYS A 208 27.44 9.12 7.56
N PHE A 209 28.40 8.92 6.65
CA PHE A 209 29.20 9.97 6.07
C PHE A 209 28.33 10.96 5.29
N SER A 210 27.51 10.46 4.36
CA SER A 210 26.64 11.33 3.55
C SER A 210 25.64 12.11 4.39
N VAL A 211 24.95 11.48 5.36
CA VAL A 211 23.98 12.15 6.23
C VAL A 211 24.62 13.33 6.97
N ARG A 212 25.74 13.09 7.64
CA ARG A 212 26.47 14.12 8.41
C ARG A 212 26.80 15.35 7.55
N HIS A 213 27.30 15.12 6.34
CA HIS A 213 27.72 16.22 5.48
C HIS A 213 26.54 16.90 4.77
N LEU A 214 25.54 16.15 4.32
CA LEU A 214 24.32 16.71 3.72
C LEU A 214 23.56 17.61 4.72
N GLU A 215 23.41 17.18 5.98
CA GLU A 215 22.80 18.00 7.03
C GLU A 215 23.55 19.32 7.24
N SER A 216 24.89 19.28 7.21
CA SER A 216 25.73 20.48 7.38
C SER A 216 25.69 21.46 6.20
N LEU A 217 25.24 21.00 5.02
CA LEU A 217 25.24 21.77 3.76
C LEU A 217 23.88 22.38 3.43
N THR A 218 22.79 21.95 4.07
CA THR A 218 21.43 22.42 3.77
C THR A 218 21.30 23.95 3.76
N GLN A 219 22.06 24.69 4.58
CA GLN A 219 22.02 26.16 4.61
C GLN A 219 23.00 26.87 3.67
N LYS A 220 23.80 26.13 2.88
CA LYS A 220 24.92 26.66 2.08
C LYS A 220 24.76 26.46 0.57
N VAL A 221 23.68 25.83 0.13
CA VAL A 221 23.41 25.49 -1.27
C VAL A 221 22.22 26.29 -1.80
N GLY A 222 22.02 26.30 -3.13
CA GLY A 222 20.84 26.92 -3.73
C GLY A 222 19.54 26.23 -3.27
N LEU A 223 18.45 27.00 -3.19
CA LEU A 223 17.16 26.54 -2.64
C LEU A 223 16.63 25.24 -3.27
N ASP A 224 16.80 25.07 -4.59
CA ASP A 224 16.37 23.84 -5.28
C ASP A 224 17.17 22.60 -4.85
N ILE A 225 18.46 22.76 -4.56
CA ILE A 225 19.32 21.66 -4.09
C ILE A 225 19.01 21.36 -2.62
N GLU A 226 18.82 22.39 -1.80
CA GLU A 226 18.42 22.25 -0.40
C GLU A 226 17.10 21.47 -0.28
N GLU A 227 16.12 21.79 -1.13
CA GLU A 227 14.85 21.07 -1.19
C GLU A 227 15.04 19.58 -1.52
N GLN A 228 15.87 19.24 -2.52
CA GLN A 228 16.16 17.86 -2.88
C GLN A 228 16.89 17.09 -1.77
N VAL A 229 17.85 17.73 -1.10
CA VAL A 229 18.58 17.14 0.03
C VAL A 229 17.63 16.87 1.19
N ARG A 230 16.81 17.84 1.58
CA ARG A 230 15.82 17.69 2.66
C ARG A 230 14.80 16.60 2.35
N HIS A 231 14.30 16.54 1.11
CA HIS A 231 13.37 15.49 0.67
C HIS A 231 13.99 14.10 0.80
N SER A 232 15.28 13.97 0.46
CA SER A 232 16.03 12.71 0.53
C SER A 232 16.34 12.28 1.94
N LEU A 233 16.81 13.18 2.79
CA LEU A 233 17.02 12.90 4.21
C LEU A 233 15.72 12.53 4.94
N GLN A 234 14.57 12.98 4.46
CA GLN A 234 13.29 12.63 5.03
C GLN A 234 12.85 11.20 4.66
N VAL A 235 12.88 10.86 3.38
CA VAL A 235 12.70 9.49 2.88
C VAL A 235 13.61 9.32 1.66
N PRO A 236 14.53 8.34 1.66
CA PRO A 236 15.40 8.11 0.52
C PRO A 236 14.60 7.65 -0.69
N LEU A 237 15.05 7.99 -1.89
CA LEU A 237 14.42 7.67 -3.17
C LEU A 237 14.04 6.18 -3.28
N HIS A 238 14.89 5.27 -2.80
CA HIS A 238 14.61 3.82 -2.83
C HIS A 238 13.40 3.40 -1.96
N ARG A 239 12.94 4.27 -1.06
CA ARG A 239 11.81 4.02 -0.16
C ARG A 239 10.58 4.90 -0.43
N ARG A 240 10.59 5.71 -1.50
CA ARG A 240 9.47 6.58 -1.85
C ARG A 240 8.41 5.88 -2.69
N MET A 241 7.14 6.16 -2.41
CA MET A 241 6.03 5.74 -3.26
C MET A 241 6.18 6.33 -4.67
N ARG A 242 6.34 5.46 -5.68
CA ARG A 242 6.72 5.82 -7.06
C ARG A 242 5.81 6.89 -7.68
N ARG A 243 4.50 6.74 -7.51
CA ARG A 243 3.54 7.66 -8.13
C ARG A 243 3.56 9.06 -7.51
N LEU A 244 3.85 9.16 -6.21
CA LEU A 244 3.99 10.43 -5.52
C LEU A 244 5.33 11.10 -5.86
N GLU A 245 6.43 10.34 -5.87
CA GLU A 245 7.73 10.84 -6.35
C GLU A 245 7.61 11.38 -7.77
N ALA A 246 6.90 10.70 -8.67
CA ALA A 246 6.68 11.21 -10.02
C ALA A 246 5.96 12.55 -10.05
N ARG A 247 4.93 12.73 -9.20
CA ARG A 247 4.22 14.02 -9.12
C ARG A 247 5.17 15.12 -8.68
N GLU A 248 5.95 14.90 -7.62
CA GLU A 248 6.86 15.91 -7.07
C GLU A 248 8.05 16.18 -8.00
N TYR A 249 8.62 15.13 -8.59
CA TYR A 249 9.80 15.24 -9.44
C TYR A 249 9.52 15.92 -10.78
N ILE A 250 8.29 15.87 -11.31
CA ILE A 250 7.94 16.67 -12.49
C ILE A 250 8.19 18.17 -12.25
N ASP A 251 7.84 18.68 -11.07
CA ASP A 251 8.03 20.10 -10.75
C ASP A 251 9.52 20.43 -10.56
N VAL A 252 10.29 19.51 -9.97
CA VAL A 252 11.76 19.63 -9.84
C VAL A 252 12.41 19.63 -11.22
N TYR A 253 12.11 18.63 -12.06
CA TYR A 253 12.67 18.46 -13.39
C TYR A 253 12.33 19.65 -14.30
N GLN A 254 11.16 20.27 -14.13
CA GLN A 254 10.80 21.49 -14.85
C GLN A 254 11.73 22.67 -14.55
N ARG A 255 12.31 22.74 -13.36
CA ARG A 255 13.25 23.80 -12.95
C ARG A 255 14.70 23.49 -13.31
N GLU A 256 15.02 22.23 -13.61
CA GLU A 256 16.38 21.82 -13.98
C GLU A 256 16.88 22.52 -15.27
N GLU A 257 18.12 22.99 -15.22
CA GLU A 257 18.84 23.50 -16.39
C GLU A 257 19.19 22.35 -17.35
N GLY A 258 19.04 22.57 -18.66
CA GLY A 258 19.34 21.54 -19.66
C GLY A 258 18.35 20.38 -19.73
N LYS A 259 17.21 20.46 -19.03
CA LYS A 259 16.14 19.46 -19.09
C LYS A 259 15.69 19.17 -20.54
N SER A 260 15.30 17.92 -20.79
CA SER A 260 14.68 17.52 -22.05
C SER A 260 13.21 17.94 -22.05
N SER A 261 12.82 18.79 -23.00
CA SER A 261 11.42 19.17 -23.21
C SER A 261 10.54 17.97 -23.54
N VAL A 262 11.07 17.00 -24.30
CA VAL A 262 10.38 15.75 -24.65
C VAL A 262 10.06 14.93 -23.41
N LEU A 263 11.03 14.75 -22.50
CA LEU A 263 10.81 14.00 -21.26
C LEU A 263 9.80 14.70 -20.34
N LEU A 264 9.94 16.02 -20.17
CA LEU A 264 9.04 16.80 -19.34
C LEU A 264 7.60 16.74 -19.88
N GLU A 265 7.41 16.99 -21.18
CA GLU A 265 6.09 16.93 -21.80
C GLU A 265 5.50 15.52 -21.66
N PHE A 266 6.30 14.48 -21.92
CA PHE A 266 5.83 13.10 -21.80
C PHE A 266 5.39 12.77 -20.37
N ALA A 267 6.17 13.16 -19.37
CA ALA A 267 5.82 12.94 -17.97
C ALA A 267 4.51 13.62 -17.58
N LYS A 268 4.29 14.87 -18.00
CA LYS A 268 3.04 15.61 -17.71
C LYS A 268 1.83 14.97 -18.40
N VAL A 269 1.96 14.66 -19.70
CA VAL A 269 0.89 14.04 -20.50
C VAL A 269 0.54 12.66 -19.96
N ASP A 270 1.55 11.83 -19.68
CA ASP A 270 1.35 10.49 -19.12
C ASP A 270 0.76 10.55 -17.71
N PHE A 271 1.24 11.45 -16.86
CA PHE A 271 0.72 11.62 -15.50
C PHE A 271 -0.78 11.93 -15.53
N ASN A 272 -1.20 12.92 -16.32
CA ASN A 272 -2.61 13.28 -16.43
C ASN A 272 -3.44 12.16 -17.07
N PHE A 273 -2.92 11.45 -18.07
CA PHE A 273 -3.62 10.32 -18.68
C PHE A 273 -3.91 9.20 -17.65
N VAL A 274 -2.90 8.83 -16.86
CA VAL A 274 -3.02 7.82 -15.81
C VAL A 274 -3.95 8.31 -14.68
N GLN A 275 -3.88 9.59 -14.31
CA GLN A 275 -4.78 10.20 -13.32
C GLN A 275 -6.25 10.11 -13.73
N ILE A 276 -6.58 10.28 -15.02
CA ILE A 276 -7.96 10.10 -15.52
C ILE A 276 -8.47 8.67 -15.27
N ILE A 277 -7.61 7.67 -15.52
CA ILE A 277 -7.96 6.27 -15.24
C ILE A 277 -8.21 6.08 -13.75
N HIS A 278 -7.34 6.65 -12.90
CA HIS A 278 -7.51 6.57 -11.45
C HIS A 278 -8.81 7.25 -10.96
N GLN A 279 -9.17 8.40 -11.54
CA GLN A 279 -10.44 9.07 -11.24
C GLN A 279 -11.66 8.24 -11.69
N MET A 280 -11.57 7.53 -12.81
CA MET A 280 -12.62 6.61 -13.26
C MET A 280 -12.82 5.44 -12.29
N GLU A 281 -11.72 4.84 -11.84
CA GLU A 281 -11.73 3.77 -10.83
C GLU A 281 -12.31 4.28 -9.51
N LEU A 282 -11.89 5.46 -9.04
CA LEU A 282 -12.39 6.06 -7.81
C LEU A 282 -13.91 6.31 -7.86
N LYS A 283 -14.46 6.68 -9.02
CA LYS A 283 -15.92 6.80 -9.20
C LYS A 283 -16.63 5.46 -9.13
N GLU A 284 -16.05 4.41 -9.70
CA GLU A 284 -16.60 3.06 -9.62
C GLU A 284 -16.61 2.56 -8.17
N LEU A 285 -15.47 2.69 -7.49
CA LEU A 285 -15.30 2.36 -6.08
C LEU A 285 -16.26 3.15 -5.18
N SER A 286 -16.45 4.44 -5.46
CA SER A 286 -17.39 5.31 -4.76
C SER A 286 -18.83 4.83 -4.91
N LYS A 287 -19.26 4.41 -6.12
CA LYS A 287 -20.59 3.81 -6.32
C LYS A 287 -20.74 2.47 -5.58
N TRP A 288 -19.71 1.63 -5.62
CA TRP A 288 -19.69 0.36 -4.91
C TRP A 288 -19.84 0.57 -3.40
N TRP A 289 -19.04 1.47 -2.81
CA TRP A 289 -19.07 1.75 -1.38
C TRP A 289 -20.43 2.29 -0.91
N ILE A 290 -21.02 3.24 -1.65
CA ILE A 290 -22.37 3.73 -1.38
C ILE A 290 -23.40 2.60 -1.46
N SER A 291 -23.25 1.68 -2.42
CA SER A 291 -24.20 0.57 -2.60
C SER A 291 -24.21 -0.43 -1.44
N LEU A 292 -23.10 -0.55 -0.70
CA LEU A 292 -23.04 -1.36 0.52
C LEU A 292 -23.78 -0.69 1.69
N ASN A 293 -23.93 0.64 1.65
CA ASN A 293 -24.64 1.45 2.63
C ASN A 293 -24.15 1.23 4.09
N LEU A 294 -22.86 0.93 4.26
CA LEU A 294 -22.28 0.52 5.54
C LEU A 294 -22.36 1.61 6.61
N GLY A 295 -22.08 2.87 6.27
CA GLY A 295 -22.08 3.96 7.25
C GLY A 295 -23.42 4.19 7.96
N SER A 296 -24.53 3.72 7.38
CA SER A 296 -25.86 3.79 8.02
C SER A 296 -26.18 2.61 8.95
N VAL A 297 -25.41 1.52 8.87
CA VAL A 297 -25.67 0.25 9.58
C VAL A 297 -24.54 -0.08 10.55
N LEU A 298 -23.29 0.17 10.16
CA LEU A 298 -22.06 -0.14 10.90
C LEU A 298 -21.39 1.17 11.35
N SER A 299 -22.03 1.89 12.26
CA SER A 299 -21.51 3.18 12.75
C SER A 299 -20.17 3.09 13.50
N PHE A 300 -19.70 1.88 13.81
CA PHE A 300 -18.43 1.63 14.49
C PHE A 300 -17.24 1.53 13.54
N THR A 301 -17.47 1.31 12.23
CA THR A 301 -16.39 1.11 11.26
C THR A 301 -15.90 2.43 10.68
N ARG A 302 -14.61 2.52 10.38
CA ARG A 302 -14.02 3.67 9.69
C ARG A 302 -14.47 3.74 8.22
N ASP A 303 -14.80 4.95 7.74
CA ASP A 303 -15.12 5.22 6.33
C ASP A 303 -13.91 5.85 5.63
N ARG A 304 -13.10 5.02 4.97
CA ARG A 304 -11.77 5.38 4.45
C ARG A 304 -11.52 4.89 3.02
N LEU A 305 -12.56 4.94 2.18
CA LEU A 305 -12.48 4.46 0.80
C LEU A 305 -11.33 5.10 0.00
N VAL A 306 -11.16 6.43 0.12
CA VAL A 306 -10.20 7.18 -0.71
C VAL A 306 -8.77 6.95 -0.23
N GLU A 307 -8.57 6.81 1.07
CA GLU A 307 -7.29 6.44 1.70
C GLU A 307 -6.91 4.99 1.33
N ASN A 308 -7.85 4.06 1.37
CA ASN A 308 -7.64 2.68 0.93
C ASN A 308 -7.38 2.58 -0.60
N TYR A 309 -7.91 3.53 -1.38
CA TYR A 309 -7.56 3.66 -2.79
C TYR A 309 -6.15 4.21 -3.00
N LEU A 310 -5.71 5.18 -2.18
CA LEU A 310 -4.32 5.64 -2.16
C LEU A 310 -3.35 4.50 -1.83
N TRP A 311 -3.70 3.63 -0.87
CA TRP A 311 -2.93 2.42 -0.56
C TRP A 311 -2.75 1.53 -1.79
N ALA A 312 -3.84 1.21 -2.50
CA ALA A 312 -3.80 0.39 -3.71
C ALA A 312 -2.96 1.02 -4.84
N ILE A 313 -3.00 2.36 -4.97
CA ILE A 313 -2.18 3.11 -5.93
C ILE A 313 -0.69 3.03 -5.59
N GLY A 314 -0.36 3.08 -4.29
CA GLY A 314 1.00 2.86 -3.82
C GLY A 314 1.54 1.48 -4.16
N PHE A 315 0.66 0.47 -4.09
CA PHE A 315 0.97 -0.91 -4.41
C PHE A 315 1.14 -1.13 -5.92
N VAL A 316 0.22 -0.62 -6.76
CA VAL A 316 0.22 -0.76 -8.22
C VAL A 316 -0.39 0.48 -8.88
N TYR A 317 0.36 1.24 -9.68
CA TYR A 317 -0.10 2.51 -10.26
C TYR A 317 -0.31 2.48 -11.78
N GLU A 318 0.17 1.44 -12.46
CA GLU A 318 0.23 1.36 -13.92
C GLU A 318 -1.17 1.30 -14.56
N PRO A 319 -1.42 2.00 -15.68
CA PRO A 319 -2.78 2.18 -16.21
C PRO A 319 -3.47 0.88 -16.62
N HIS A 320 -2.72 -0.15 -17.03
CA HIS A 320 -3.26 -1.44 -17.45
C HIS A 320 -3.71 -2.34 -16.27
N MET A 321 -3.38 -1.96 -15.03
CA MET A 321 -3.66 -2.75 -13.82
C MET A 321 -4.94 -2.34 -13.09
N SER A 322 -5.90 -1.77 -13.81
CA SER A 322 -7.13 -1.21 -13.25
C SER A 322 -7.95 -2.20 -12.40
N LYS A 323 -8.18 -3.42 -12.92
CA LYS A 323 -8.89 -4.48 -12.19
C LYS A 323 -8.21 -4.84 -10.87
N CYS A 324 -6.87 -4.89 -10.88
CA CYS A 324 -6.07 -5.20 -9.70
C CYS A 324 -6.24 -4.12 -8.63
N ARG A 325 -6.11 -2.83 -9.00
CA ARG A 325 -6.34 -1.72 -8.06
C ARG A 325 -7.75 -1.72 -7.47
N ILE A 326 -8.79 -1.84 -8.30
CA ILE A 326 -10.18 -1.87 -7.82
C ILE A 326 -10.38 -3.04 -6.84
N GLY A 327 -9.89 -4.23 -7.20
CA GLY A 327 -10.00 -5.42 -6.34
C GLY A 327 -9.26 -5.27 -5.02
N ILE A 328 -8.01 -4.77 -5.04
CA ILE A 328 -7.23 -4.51 -3.82
C ILE A 328 -7.94 -3.48 -2.94
N THR A 329 -8.44 -2.37 -3.51
CA THR A 329 -9.14 -1.37 -2.69
C THR A 329 -10.39 -1.93 -2.03
N LYS A 330 -11.19 -2.74 -2.76
CA LYS A 330 -12.33 -3.43 -2.16
C LYS A 330 -11.89 -4.37 -1.03
N ALA A 331 -10.83 -5.16 -1.25
CA ALA A 331 -10.29 -6.08 -0.25
C ALA A 331 -9.82 -5.35 1.01
N VAL A 332 -9.07 -4.25 0.86
CA VAL A 332 -8.56 -3.45 1.98
C VAL A 332 -9.71 -2.75 2.72
N CYS A 333 -10.73 -2.24 2.03
CA CYS A 333 -11.91 -1.67 2.70
C CYS A 333 -12.66 -2.72 3.53
N ILE A 334 -12.82 -3.94 3.00
CA ILE A 334 -13.43 -5.04 3.73
C ILE A 334 -12.54 -5.47 4.89
N LEU A 335 -11.22 -5.51 4.71
CA LEU A 335 -10.26 -5.78 5.77
C LEU A 335 -10.45 -4.76 6.90
N SER A 336 -10.47 -3.46 6.62
CA SER A 336 -10.65 -2.42 7.65
C SER A 336 -11.96 -2.60 8.44
N VAL A 337 -13.04 -3.00 7.76
CA VAL A 337 -14.33 -3.28 8.41
C VAL A 337 -14.24 -4.50 9.33
N ILE A 338 -13.54 -5.56 8.92
CA ILE A 338 -13.35 -6.76 9.72
C ILE A 338 -12.39 -6.49 10.88
N ASP A 339 -11.31 -5.77 10.66
CA ASP A 339 -10.36 -5.28 11.66
C ASP A 339 -11.09 -4.51 12.78
N ASP A 340 -11.97 -3.56 12.43
CA ASP A 340 -12.80 -2.83 13.40
C ASP A 340 -13.77 -3.75 14.17
N VAL A 341 -14.17 -4.90 13.60
CA VAL A 341 -14.94 -5.92 14.34
C VAL A 341 -14.07 -6.61 15.40
N TYR A 342 -12.82 -6.95 15.09
CA TYR A 342 -11.92 -7.65 16.01
C TYR A 342 -11.40 -6.74 17.13
N ASP A 343 -10.98 -5.52 16.79
CA ASP A 343 -10.25 -4.66 17.72
C ASP A 343 -11.15 -3.75 18.57
N ILE A 344 -12.34 -3.43 18.05
CA ILE A 344 -13.24 -2.43 18.65
C ILE A 344 -14.61 -3.02 18.98
N TYR A 345 -15.34 -3.56 18.02
CA TYR A 345 -16.78 -3.76 18.17
C TYR A 345 -17.20 -5.09 18.80
N GLY A 346 -16.63 -6.21 18.33
CA GLY A 346 -17.00 -7.56 18.75
C GLY A 346 -16.56 -7.87 20.17
N SER A 347 -17.35 -8.67 20.90
CA SER A 347 -16.83 -9.33 22.10
C SER A 347 -15.87 -10.45 21.71
N PHE A 348 -15.03 -10.90 22.65
CA PHE A 348 -14.10 -11.99 22.41
C PHE A 348 -14.81 -13.26 21.89
N GLU A 349 -15.94 -13.62 22.50
CA GLU A 349 -16.75 -14.79 22.10
C GLU A 349 -17.35 -14.63 20.69
N GLU A 350 -17.75 -13.42 20.32
CA GLU A 350 -18.32 -13.16 19.00
C GLU A 350 -17.27 -13.23 17.89
N VAL A 351 -16.06 -12.74 18.16
CA VAL A 351 -14.96 -12.82 17.19
C VAL A 351 -14.39 -14.25 17.10
N GLU A 352 -14.51 -15.06 18.15
CA GLU A 352 -14.29 -16.52 18.07
C GLU A 352 -15.29 -17.18 17.11
N ILE A 353 -16.58 -16.85 17.21
CA ILE A 353 -17.61 -17.36 16.31
C ILE A 353 -17.38 -16.88 14.87
N LEU A 354 -16.99 -15.61 14.68
CA LEU A 354 -16.63 -15.07 13.37
C LEU A 354 -15.45 -15.82 12.76
N THR A 355 -14.37 -16.00 13.51
CA THR A 355 -13.17 -16.72 13.06
C THR A 355 -13.53 -18.15 12.65
N LYS A 356 -14.34 -18.84 13.46
CA LYS A 356 -14.83 -20.19 13.14
C LYS A 356 -15.68 -20.22 11.86
N THR A 357 -16.53 -19.22 11.66
CA THR A 357 -17.40 -19.09 10.47
C THR A 357 -16.58 -18.82 9.21
N ILE A 358 -15.55 -17.99 9.31
CA ILE A 358 -14.60 -17.73 8.22
C ILE A 358 -13.83 -19.01 7.88
N LYS A 359 -13.31 -19.71 8.90
CA LYS A 359 -12.59 -20.98 8.72
C LYS A 359 -13.44 -22.07 8.06
N SER A 360 -14.71 -22.21 8.44
CA SER A 360 -15.59 -23.20 7.79
C SER A 360 -16.00 -22.77 6.38
N TRP A 361 -16.05 -21.46 6.14
CA TRP A 361 -16.60 -20.83 4.94
C TRP A 361 -17.99 -21.36 4.56
N ASP A 362 -18.77 -21.81 5.55
CA ASP A 362 -20.12 -22.35 5.38
C ASP A 362 -21.17 -21.24 5.59
N PRO A 363 -21.95 -20.89 4.55
CA PRO A 363 -23.04 -19.92 4.67
C PRO A 363 -24.08 -20.27 5.75
N HIS A 364 -24.20 -21.52 6.18
CA HIS A 364 -25.12 -21.90 7.25
C HIS A 364 -24.64 -21.50 8.65
N GLU A 365 -23.31 -21.48 8.88
CA GLU A 365 -22.71 -21.10 10.16
C GLU A 365 -22.93 -19.61 10.47
N MET A 366 -23.15 -18.76 9.44
CA MET A 366 -23.42 -17.34 9.63
C MET A 366 -24.65 -17.06 10.51
N ARG A 367 -25.57 -18.02 10.68
CA ARG A 367 -26.75 -17.88 11.55
C ARG A 367 -26.38 -17.66 13.02
N ASN A 368 -25.19 -18.11 13.41
CA ASN A 368 -24.66 -17.98 14.78
C ASN A 368 -24.05 -16.60 15.05
N LEU A 369 -23.87 -15.76 14.02
CA LEU A 369 -23.30 -14.42 14.17
C LEU A 369 -24.36 -13.38 14.60
N PRO A 370 -23.99 -12.40 15.43
CA PRO A 370 -24.78 -11.18 15.65
C PRO A 370 -25.06 -10.47 14.31
N GLU A 371 -26.19 -9.76 14.19
CA GLU A 371 -26.65 -9.21 12.90
C GLU A 371 -25.62 -8.27 12.22
N ASN A 372 -24.96 -7.40 12.98
CA ASN A 372 -23.95 -6.49 12.42
C ASN A 372 -22.70 -7.24 11.92
N ILE A 373 -22.19 -8.19 12.70
CA ILE A 373 -21.03 -9.02 12.31
C ILE A 373 -21.38 -9.94 11.14
N LYS A 374 -22.60 -10.48 11.13
CA LYS A 374 -23.16 -11.28 10.03
C LYS A 374 -23.20 -10.49 8.73
N LEU A 375 -23.51 -9.19 8.78
CA LEU A 375 -23.46 -8.32 7.62
C LEU A 375 -22.02 -8.17 7.09
N CYS A 376 -21.04 -7.92 7.98
CA CYS A 376 -19.63 -7.87 7.59
C CYS A 376 -19.17 -9.16 6.90
N TYR A 377 -19.51 -10.32 7.48
CA TYR A 377 -19.21 -11.63 6.88
C TYR A 377 -19.86 -11.81 5.51
N LYS A 378 -21.14 -11.43 5.34
CA LYS A 378 -21.84 -11.52 4.04
C LYS A 378 -21.16 -10.67 2.96
N ILE A 379 -20.67 -9.49 3.32
CA ILE A 379 -19.97 -8.61 2.38
C ILE A 379 -18.66 -9.25 1.93
N LEU A 380 -17.88 -9.77 2.88
CA LEU A 380 -16.67 -10.54 2.58
C LEU A 380 -17.00 -11.73 1.67
N TYR A 381 -17.95 -12.57 2.07
CA TYR A 381 -18.35 -13.76 1.31
C TYR A 381 -18.71 -13.43 -0.14
N ASN A 382 -19.60 -12.44 -0.34
CA ASN A 382 -20.02 -12.02 -1.68
C ASN A 382 -18.86 -11.47 -2.53
N PHE A 383 -17.94 -10.72 -1.90
CA PHE A 383 -16.76 -10.19 -2.58
C PHE A 383 -15.82 -11.31 -3.05
N ILE A 384 -15.58 -12.34 -2.23
CA ILE A 384 -14.75 -13.48 -2.65
C ILE A 384 -15.40 -14.27 -3.77
N GLU A 385 -16.71 -14.49 -3.72
CA GLU A 385 -17.47 -15.13 -4.81
C GLU A 385 -17.39 -14.31 -6.11
N GLU A 386 -17.51 -12.98 -6.02
CA GLU A 386 -17.34 -12.05 -7.15
C GLU A 386 -15.95 -12.19 -7.78
N ILE A 387 -14.89 -12.08 -6.98
CA ILE A 387 -13.49 -12.16 -7.47
C ILE A 387 -13.19 -13.55 -8.04
N THR A 388 -13.67 -14.60 -7.39
CA THR A 388 -13.53 -15.97 -7.90
C THR A 388 -14.20 -16.14 -9.25
N THR A 389 -15.41 -15.61 -9.41
CA THR A 389 -16.12 -15.68 -10.68
C THR A 389 -15.41 -14.88 -11.76
N CYS A 390 -14.96 -13.66 -11.45
CA CYS A 390 -14.23 -12.82 -12.40
C CYS A 390 -12.92 -13.48 -12.88
N THR A 391 -12.11 -13.99 -11.95
CA THR A 391 -10.83 -14.65 -12.28
C THR A 391 -11.03 -15.97 -13.02
N LEU A 392 -12.09 -16.73 -12.71
CA LEU A 392 -12.45 -17.93 -13.46
C LEU A 392 -12.84 -17.59 -14.90
N LEU A 393 -13.60 -16.52 -15.12
CA LEU A 393 -13.99 -16.07 -16.46
C LEU A 393 -12.83 -15.47 -17.26
N ASP A 394 -11.99 -14.66 -16.62
CA ASP A 394 -10.89 -13.95 -17.28
C ASP A 394 -9.68 -14.87 -17.55
N HIS A 395 -9.42 -15.84 -16.67
CA HIS A 395 -8.17 -16.62 -16.65
C HIS A 395 -8.38 -18.14 -16.58
N GLY A 396 -9.61 -18.64 -16.45
CA GLY A 396 -9.88 -20.07 -16.28
C GLY A 396 -9.40 -20.64 -14.95
N CYS A 397 -9.06 -19.79 -13.97
CA CYS A 397 -8.43 -20.19 -12.71
C CYS A 397 -9.41 -20.06 -11.55
N ASN A 398 -9.56 -21.10 -10.74
CA ASN A 398 -10.34 -21.04 -9.50
C ASN A 398 -9.45 -20.56 -8.34
N VAL A 399 -9.54 -19.27 -8.02
CA VAL A 399 -8.72 -18.65 -6.97
C VAL A 399 -9.31 -18.81 -5.55
N MET A 400 -10.55 -19.30 -5.44
CA MET A 400 -11.28 -19.41 -4.18
C MET A 400 -10.47 -20.08 -3.05
N PRO A 401 -9.79 -21.23 -3.25
CA PRO A 401 -9.07 -21.88 -2.15
C PRO A 401 -7.99 -20.98 -1.54
N PHE A 402 -7.25 -20.25 -2.38
CA PHE A 402 -6.18 -19.34 -1.94
C PHE A 402 -6.74 -18.13 -1.20
N LEU A 403 -7.80 -17.51 -1.72
CA LEU A 403 -8.41 -16.36 -1.06
C LEU A 403 -9.00 -16.74 0.30
N LYS A 404 -9.66 -17.91 0.41
CA LYS A 404 -10.19 -18.41 1.68
C LYS A 404 -9.08 -18.64 2.71
N GLU A 405 -7.99 -19.29 2.30
CA GLU A 405 -6.84 -19.56 3.17
C GLU A 405 -6.24 -18.27 3.74
N GLU A 406 -6.09 -17.23 2.90
CA GLU A 406 -5.58 -15.94 3.37
C GLU A 406 -6.52 -15.22 4.35
N TRP A 407 -7.85 -15.30 4.15
CA TRP A 407 -8.80 -14.75 5.11
C TRP A 407 -8.86 -15.56 6.41
N GLU A 408 -8.69 -16.88 6.34
CA GLU A 408 -8.54 -17.73 7.53
C GLU A 408 -7.29 -17.33 8.32
N ASN A 409 -6.14 -17.19 7.64
CA ASN A 409 -4.88 -16.80 8.27
C ASN A 409 -4.98 -15.40 8.91
N LEU A 410 -5.53 -14.43 8.18
CA LEU A 410 -5.71 -13.06 8.64
C LEU A 410 -6.62 -12.98 9.88
N CYS A 411 -7.81 -13.57 9.81
CA CYS A 411 -8.76 -13.54 10.93
C CYS A 411 -8.30 -14.41 12.11
N GLY A 412 -7.52 -15.46 11.85
CA GLY A 412 -6.82 -16.20 12.90
C GLY A 412 -5.79 -15.34 13.63
N ALA A 413 -5.03 -14.51 12.90
CA ALA A 413 -4.08 -13.57 13.50
C ALA A 413 -4.79 -12.46 14.29
N PHE A 414 -5.90 -11.92 13.78
CA PHE A 414 -6.73 -10.98 14.54
C PHE A 414 -7.30 -11.60 15.82
N LEU A 415 -7.71 -12.87 15.78
CA LEU A 415 -8.19 -13.55 16.98
C LEU A 415 -7.10 -13.68 18.06
N VAL A 416 -5.85 -13.91 17.66
CA VAL A 416 -4.70 -13.94 18.59
C VAL A 416 -4.51 -12.57 19.26
N GLU A 417 -4.59 -11.48 18.51
CA GLU A 417 -4.50 -10.11 19.05
C GLU A 417 -5.68 -9.78 19.95
N ALA A 418 -6.91 -10.10 19.53
CA ALA A 418 -8.10 -9.94 20.37
C ALA A 418 -8.01 -10.75 21.67
N LYS A 419 -7.39 -11.94 21.65
CA LYS A 419 -7.12 -12.73 22.84
C LYS A 419 -6.10 -12.06 23.76
N TRP A 420 -5.00 -11.56 23.22
CA TRP A 420 -3.99 -10.82 23.99
C TRP A 420 -4.61 -9.61 24.67
N PHE A 421 -5.44 -8.86 23.95
CA PHE A 421 -6.20 -7.74 24.51
C PHE A 421 -7.12 -8.19 25.65
N HIS A 422 -7.94 -9.22 25.42
CA HIS A 422 -8.90 -9.74 26.38
C HIS A 422 -8.24 -10.22 27.69
N GLU A 423 -7.10 -10.91 27.58
CA GLU A 423 -6.35 -11.45 28.72
C GLU A 423 -5.44 -10.41 29.39
N GLY A 424 -5.33 -9.19 28.85
CA GLY A 424 -4.35 -8.19 29.29
C GLY A 424 -2.91 -8.66 29.10
N TYR A 425 -2.68 -9.54 28.14
CA TYR A 425 -1.38 -10.13 27.85
C TYR A 425 -0.61 -9.26 26.87
N THR A 426 0.61 -8.87 27.25
CA THR A 426 1.58 -8.34 26.32
C THR A 426 2.47 -9.49 25.85
N PRO A 427 2.64 -9.73 24.55
CA PRO A 427 3.58 -10.74 24.05
C PRO A 427 5.04 -10.27 24.14
N SER A 428 5.97 -11.20 23.86
CA SER A 428 7.35 -10.83 23.50
C SER A 428 7.38 -10.12 22.14
N LEU A 429 8.36 -9.26 21.83
CA LEU A 429 8.44 -8.62 20.50
C LEU A 429 8.53 -9.68 19.40
N LYS A 430 9.29 -10.75 19.64
CA LYS A 430 9.40 -11.86 18.70
C LYS A 430 8.09 -12.61 18.48
N GLU A 431 7.29 -12.81 19.53
CA GLU A 431 5.97 -13.44 19.45
C GLU A 431 4.97 -12.53 18.75
N TYR A 432 4.96 -11.24 19.10
CA TYR A 432 4.18 -10.22 18.40
C TYR A 432 4.46 -10.26 16.90
N LEU A 433 5.72 -10.12 16.49
CA LEU A 433 6.10 -10.08 15.08
C LEU A 433 5.79 -11.36 14.30
N LYS A 434 5.63 -12.52 14.95
CA LYS A 434 5.19 -13.75 14.30
C LYS A 434 3.71 -13.73 13.93
N ASN A 435 2.89 -12.97 14.66
CA ASN A 435 1.48 -12.76 14.36
C ASN A 435 1.26 -11.50 13.50
N ALA A 436 1.96 -10.43 13.86
CA ALA A 436 1.72 -9.08 13.39
C ALA A 436 1.95 -8.87 11.88
N TRP A 437 2.87 -9.64 11.28
CA TRP A 437 3.08 -9.61 9.82
C TRP A 437 1.93 -10.22 9.03
N ILE A 438 1.09 -11.04 9.65
CA ILE A 438 -0.14 -11.61 9.07
C ILE A 438 -1.30 -10.66 9.34
N SER A 439 -1.50 -10.24 10.59
CA SER A 439 -2.64 -9.38 10.98
C SER A 439 -2.64 -8.02 10.27
N ILE A 440 -1.49 -7.52 9.82
CA ILE A 440 -1.45 -6.28 9.01
C ILE A 440 -2.04 -6.44 7.59
N GLY A 441 -2.37 -7.66 7.17
CA GLY A 441 -3.00 -7.92 5.86
C GLY A 441 -2.05 -7.88 4.66
N GLY A 442 -0.73 -7.81 4.89
CA GLY A 442 0.29 -7.80 3.84
C GLY A 442 0.24 -9.05 2.93
N PRO A 443 0.30 -10.28 3.48
CA PRO A 443 0.24 -11.50 2.69
C PRO A 443 -1.06 -11.63 1.89
N MET A 444 -2.20 -11.35 2.54
CA MET A 444 -3.52 -11.33 1.90
C MET A 444 -3.53 -10.38 0.70
N THR A 445 -3.11 -9.12 0.87
CA THR A 445 -3.09 -8.13 -0.21
C THR A 445 -2.25 -8.60 -1.40
N PHE A 446 -1.10 -9.23 -1.13
CA PHE A 446 -0.25 -9.80 -2.18
C PHE A 446 -0.94 -10.93 -2.94
N VAL A 447 -1.54 -11.90 -2.25
CA VAL A 447 -2.25 -13.02 -2.89
C VAL A 447 -3.41 -12.52 -3.74
N PHE A 448 -4.16 -11.52 -3.26
CA PHE A 448 -5.21 -10.87 -4.04
C PHE A 448 -4.67 -10.25 -5.32
N ALA A 449 -3.58 -9.47 -5.23
CA ALA A 449 -2.95 -8.87 -6.39
C ALA A 449 -2.51 -9.94 -7.39
N TYR A 450 -1.86 -11.00 -6.91
CA TYR A 450 -1.39 -12.09 -7.75
C TYR A 450 -2.55 -12.78 -8.49
N CYS A 451 -3.65 -13.07 -7.79
CA CYS A 451 -4.86 -13.67 -8.39
C CYS A 451 -5.50 -12.77 -9.46
N LEU A 452 -5.56 -11.46 -9.21
CA LEU A 452 -6.18 -10.47 -10.10
C LEU A 452 -5.34 -10.15 -11.34
N LEU A 453 -4.04 -10.41 -11.31
CA LEU A 453 -3.15 -10.18 -12.44
C LEU A 453 -3.18 -11.33 -13.47
N GLY A 454 -3.82 -12.45 -13.15
CA GLY A 454 -3.99 -13.57 -14.08
C GLY A 454 -2.67 -14.22 -14.50
N HIS A 455 -1.57 -13.95 -13.78
CA HIS A 455 -0.28 -14.58 -14.02
C HIS A 455 -0.44 -16.08 -13.81
N THR A 456 -0.50 -16.81 -14.93
CA THR A 456 -0.78 -18.26 -15.05
C THR A 456 -0.70 -18.99 -13.73
N LEU A 457 -1.83 -19.07 -13.04
CA LEU A 457 -2.00 -19.91 -11.87
C LEU A 457 -2.11 -21.38 -12.32
N GLY A 458 -1.18 -21.84 -13.16
CA GLY A 458 -1.02 -23.26 -13.45
C GLY A 458 -0.52 -24.00 -12.21
N ASP A 459 -0.28 -25.31 -12.31
CA ASP A 459 0.15 -26.17 -11.19
C ASP A 459 1.41 -25.69 -10.43
N ASN A 460 2.13 -24.69 -10.96
CA ASN A 460 3.28 -24.02 -10.34
C ASN A 460 2.94 -22.77 -9.48
N SER A 461 1.67 -22.37 -9.36
CA SER A 461 1.24 -21.19 -8.57
C SER A 461 1.56 -21.29 -7.08
N LEU A 462 1.34 -22.48 -6.49
CA LEU A 462 1.77 -22.81 -5.14
C LEU A 462 3.29 -22.72 -4.97
N ASN A 463 4.07 -23.00 -6.02
CA ASN A 463 5.52 -22.85 -5.98
C ASN A 463 5.93 -21.38 -5.98
N CYS A 464 5.25 -20.50 -6.73
CA CYS A 464 5.53 -19.06 -6.68
C CYS A 464 5.18 -18.44 -5.32
N LEU A 465 4.06 -18.83 -4.69
CA LEU A 465 3.71 -18.37 -3.34
C LEU A 465 4.72 -18.86 -2.30
N LYS A 466 5.17 -20.12 -2.40
CA LYS A 466 6.23 -20.67 -1.53
C LYS A 466 7.59 -20.00 -1.77
N GLN A 467 7.97 -19.75 -3.03
CA GLN A 467 9.22 -19.06 -3.38
C GLN A 467 9.18 -17.57 -3.03
N GLY A 468 7.99 -16.96 -2.99
CA GLY A 468 7.79 -15.58 -2.61
C GLY A 468 7.64 -15.34 -1.12
N PHE A 469 7.61 -16.39 -0.30
CA PHE A 469 7.40 -16.28 1.14
C PHE A 469 8.36 -15.29 1.79
N ASP A 470 9.68 -15.43 1.56
CA ASP A 470 10.68 -14.58 2.22
C ASP A 470 10.54 -13.09 1.83
N PRO A 471 10.47 -12.70 0.54
CA PRO A 471 10.17 -11.31 0.16
C PRO A 471 8.87 -10.77 0.75
N ILE A 472 7.77 -11.54 0.70
CA ILE A 472 6.45 -11.12 1.21
C ILE A 472 6.52 -10.93 2.72
N TYR A 473 7.18 -11.85 3.44
CA TYR A 473 7.39 -11.78 4.88
C TYR A 473 8.15 -10.51 5.27
N ARG A 474 9.28 -10.22 4.62
CA ARG A 474 10.07 -8.99 4.87
C ARG A 474 9.26 -7.73 4.58
N SER A 475 8.57 -7.69 3.45
CA SER A 475 7.75 -6.52 3.11
C SER A 475 6.57 -6.33 4.06
N SER A 476 5.96 -7.41 4.55
CA SER A 476 4.85 -7.35 5.50
C SER A 476 5.33 -6.88 6.88
N LEU A 477 6.53 -7.28 7.30
CA LEU A 477 7.17 -6.74 8.50
C LEU A 477 7.51 -5.26 8.36
N ILE A 478 8.05 -4.81 7.22
CA ILE A 478 8.29 -3.38 6.97
C ILE A 478 6.97 -2.59 7.06
N LEU A 479 5.90 -3.12 6.47
CA LEU A 479 4.58 -2.53 6.55
C LEU A 479 4.10 -2.44 8.01
N ARG A 480 4.07 -3.56 8.74
CA ARG A 480 3.65 -3.60 10.15
C ARG A 480 4.45 -2.66 11.03
N LEU A 481 5.78 -2.62 10.90
CA LEU A 481 6.60 -1.77 11.75
C LEU A 481 6.41 -0.28 11.45
N ASN A 482 6.21 0.10 10.18
CA ASN A 482 5.87 1.48 9.83
C ASN A 482 4.49 1.88 10.36
N ASP A 483 3.50 0.98 10.25
CA ASP A 483 2.18 1.12 10.87
C ASP A 483 2.32 1.36 12.38
N ASP A 484 2.92 0.43 13.11
CA ASP A 484 3.13 0.57 14.56
C ASP A 484 3.84 1.88 14.96
N LEU A 485 4.86 2.31 14.18
CA LEU A 485 5.55 3.57 14.41
C LEU A 485 4.61 4.78 14.26
N GLY A 486 3.72 4.74 13.26
CA GLY A 486 2.77 5.80 12.94
C GLY A 486 1.50 5.81 13.81
N THR A 487 1.04 4.66 14.31
CA THR A 487 -0.30 4.52 14.92
C THR A 487 -0.28 4.26 16.43
N SER A 488 0.76 3.60 16.95
CA SER A 488 0.81 3.06 18.33
C SER A 488 0.35 4.03 19.41
N LYS A 489 0.72 5.32 19.34
CA LYS A 489 0.33 6.29 20.36
C LYS A 489 -1.19 6.44 20.47
N VAL A 490 -1.86 6.61 19.32
CA VAL A 490 -3.31 6.84 19.26
C VAL A 490 -4.07 5.57 19.60
N GLU A 491 -3.57 4.42 19.18
CA GLU A 491 -4.16 3.11 19.47
C GLU A 491 -4.09 2.78 20.96
N MET A 492 -2.93 3.01 21.60
CA MET A 492 -2.77 2.81 23.04
C MET A 492 -3.69 3.73 23.86
N GLU A 493 -3.91 4.97 23.42
CA GLU A 493 -4.85 5.91 24.06
C GLU A 493 -6.32 5.43 23.97
N ARG A 494 -6.67 4.63 22.95
CA ARG A 494 -8.00 4.02 22.76
C ARG A 494 -8.14 2.65 23.44
N GLY A 495 -7.08 2.19 24.09
CA GLY A 495 -6.99 0.91 24.78
C GLY A 495 -6.94 -0.27 23.81
N ASP A 496 -6.02 -0.24 22.86
CA ASP A 496 -5.74 -1.37 21.96
C ASP A 496 -4.62 -2.30 22.52
N THR A 497 -4.39 -3.42 21.85
CA THR A 497 -3.29 -4.36 22.11
C THR A 497 -1.93 -3.67 21.95
N PRO A 498 -0.95 -3.94 22.84
CA PRO A 498 0.42 -3.48 22.67
C PRO A 498 0.99 -3.77 21.27
N LYS A 499 1.58 -2.75 20.64
CA LYS A 499 2.27 -2.88 19.34
C LYS A 499 3.75 -3.17 19.54
N SER A 500 4.54 -3.22 18.47
CA SER A 500 5.98 -3.53 18.55
C SER A 500 6.76 -2.64 19.53
N ILE A 501 6.45 -1.34 19.59
CA ILE A 501 7.08 -0.40 20.52
C ILE A 501 6.84 -0.84 21.97
N GLN A 502 5.58 -1.08 22.35
CA GLN A 502 5.22 -1.46 23.72
C GLN A 502 5.73 -2.87 24.09
N CYS A 503 5.76 -3.79 23.13
CA CYS A 503 6.35 -5.12 23.34
C CYS A 503 7.85 -5.00 23.66
N HIS A 504 8.59 -4.19 22.91
CA HIS A 504 10.01 -3.92 23.16
C HIS A 504 10.22 -3.25 24.52
N MET A 505 9.48 -2.17 24.82
CA MET A 505 9.56 -1.47 26.11
C MET A 505 9.39 -2.42 27.29
N ARG A 506 8.42 -3.35 27.21
CA ARG A 506 8.17 -4.34 28.27
C ARG A 506 9.31 -5.34 28.40
N GLU A 507 9.93 -5.76 27.31
CA GLU A 507 10.99 -6.77 27.35
C GLU A 507 12.32 -6.22 27.87
N THR A 508 12.60 -4.95 27.63
CA THR A 508 13.92 -4.35 27.91
C THR A 508 13.89 -3.27 28.98
N ASP A 509 12.72 -2.90 29.50
CA ASP A 509 12.51 -1.76 30.41
C ASP A 509 13.02 -0.41 29.86
N GLU A 510 13.12 -0.28 28.52
CA GLU A 510 13.59 0.92 27.83
C GLU A 510 12.47 1.97 27.61
N SER A 511 12.85 3.21 27.31
CA SER A 511 11.89 4.28 27.04
C SER A 511 11.16 4.12 25.69
N ASP A 512 10.06 4.86 25.49
CA ASP A 512 9.35 4.93 24.21
C ASP A 512 10.28 5.43 23.09
N GLU A 513 11.11 6.44 23.36
CA GLU A 513 12.05 6.99 22.38
C GLU A 513 13.10 5.96 21.95
N VAL A 514 13.70 5.25 22.92
CA VAL A 514 14.69 4.19 22.63
C VAL A 514 14.04 3.04 21.87
N SER A 515 12.84 2.65 22.26
CA SER A 515 12.10 1.56 21.61
C SER A 515 11.68 1.93 20.18
N ARG A 516 11.22 3.16 19.94
CA ARG A 516 10.93 3.65 18.57
C ARG A 516 12.18 3.64 17.70
N GLU A 517 13.32 4.06 18.24
CA GLU A 517 14.57 4.04 17.50
C GLU A 517 15.02 2.60 17.18
N TYR A 518 14.86 1.67 18.13
CA TYR A 518 15.08 0.25 17.87
C TYR A 518 14.19 -0.27 16.74
N ILE A 519 12.89 0.06 16.74
CA ILE A 519 11.96 -0.37 15.69
C ILE A 519 12.31 0.23 14.32
N LYS A 520 12.76 1.49 14.24
CA LYS A 520 13.28 2.07 12.97
C LYS A 520 14.50 1.31 12.46
N ASN A 521 15.44 0.98 13.33
CA ASN A 521 16.61 0.16 12.95
C ASN A 521 16.19 -1.24 12.48
N LEU A 522 15.12 -1.80 13.04
CA LEU A 522 14.55 -3.06 12.60
C LEU A 522 13.89 -2.96 11.20
N VAL A 523 13.22 -1.84 10.90
CA VAL A 523 12.75 -1.53 9.53
C VAL A 523 13.93 -1.48 8.56
N ASP A 524 15.03 -0.81 8.93
CA ASP A 524 16.25 -0.76 8.12
C ASP A 524 16.87 -2.14 7.87
N HIS A 525 16.87 -2.98 8.90
CA HIS A 525 17.33 -4.37 8.79
C HIS A 525 16.49 -5.17 7.78
N PHE A 526 15.17 -5.13 7.88
CA PHE A 526 14.29 -5.84 6.93
C PHE A 526 14.37 -5.28 5.51
N TRP A 527 14.65 -3.99 5.34
CA TRP A 527 14.96 -3.44 4.00
C TRP A 527 16.22 -4.03 3.40
N LYS A 528 17.29 -4.20 4.18
CA LYS A 528 18.53 -4.83 3.70
C LYS A 528 18.28 -6.28 3.28
N GLU A 529 17.53 -7.02 4.08
CA GLU A 529 17.14 -8.39 3.73
C GLU A 529 16.27 -8.43 2.47
N LEU A 530 15.27 -7.54 2.35
CA LEU A 530 14.42 -7.45 1.16
C LEU A 530 15.23 -7.11 -0.11
N ASN A 531 16.19 -6.18 -0.01
CA ASN A 531 17.10 -5.87 -1.11
C ASN A 531 17.88 -7.10 -1.55
N GLN A 532 18.40 -7.88 -0.60
CA GLN A 532 19.17 -9.09 -0.89
C GLN A 532 18.29 -10.20 -1.51
N GLU A 533 17.07 -10.37 -1.01
CA GLU A 533 16.12 -11.35 -1.56
C GLU A 533 15.65 -10.97 -2.97
N SER A 534 15.61 -9.68 -3.31
CA SER A 534 15.29 -9.23 -4.68
C SER A 534 16.25 -9.73 -5.76
N ILE A 535 17.46 -10.14 -5.37
CA ILE A 535 18.50 -10.68 -6.25
C ILE A 535 18.50 -12.21 -6.24
N ARG A 536 18.24 -12.82 -5.09
CA ARG A 536 18.26 -14.29 -4.92
C ARG A 536 17.01 -14.97 -5.47
N THR A 537 15.91 -14.25 -5.51
CA THR A 537 14.61 -14.81 -5.89
C THR A 537 14.53 -15.17 -7.38
N HIS A 538 13.75 -16.21 -7.68
CA HIS A 538 13.35 -16.56 -9.05
C HIS A 538 11.98 -15.99 -9.42
N LEU A 539 11.40 -15.14 -8.56
CA LEU A 539 10.15 -14.46 -8.85
C LEU A 539 10.31 -13.54 -10.07
N PRO A 540 9.27 -13.44 -10.94
CA PRO A 540 9.32 -12.50 -12.04
C PRO A 540 9.43 -11.05 -11.53
N LYS A 541 10.16 -10.19 -12.25
CA LYS A 541 10.38 -8.77 -11.86
C LYS A 541 9.11 -8.05 -11.43
N ASN A 542 8.02 -8.21 -12.19
CA ASN A 542 6.75 -7.55 -11.87
C ASN A 542 6.21 -7.95 -10.49
N PHE A 543 6.48 -9.16 -10.02
CA PHE A 543 6.08 -9.63 -8.70
C PHE A 543 6.93 -9.00 -7.61
N MET A 544 8.24 -8.96 -7.81
CA MET A 544 9.13 -8.29 -6.87
C MET A 544 8.81 -6.81 -6.76
N ASN A 545 8.39 -6.16 -7.86
CA ASN A 545 7.89 -4.80 -7.81
C ASN A 545 6.66 -4.66 -6.90
N LEU A 546 5.71 -5.60 -6.92
CA LEU A 546 4.55 -5.58 -6.00
C LEU A 546 4.99 -5.66 -4.54
N VAL A 547 5.89 -6.61 -4.24
CA VAL A 547 6.44 -6.80 -2.89
C VAL A 547 7.13 -5.50 -2.44
N THR A 548 8.04 -4.96 -3.24
CA THR A 548 8.73 -3.72 -2.89
C THR A 548 7.75 -2.55 -2.76
N ASN A 549 6.80 -2.38 -3.68
CA ASN A 549 5.84 -1.30 -3.67
C ASN A 549 4.96 -1.29 -2.40
N MET A 550 4.65 -2.45 -1.82
CA MET A 550 3.97 -2.52 -0.52
C MET A 550 4.78 -1.84 0.59
N ALA A 551 6.08 -2.14 0.66
CA ALA A 551 7.00 -1.49 1.60
C ALA A 551 7.19 0.01 1.30
N LEU A 552 7.14 0.43 0.03
CA LEU A 552 7.16 1.86 -0.33
C LEU A 552 5.87 2.58 0.10
N ALA A 553 4.73 1.92 -0.07
CA ALA A 553 3.44 2.46 0.29
C ALA A 553 3.32 2.66 1.80
N SER A 554 3.84 1.73 2.61
CA SER A 554 3.84 1.86 4.07
C SER A 554 4.62 3.08 4.55
N HIS A 555 5.80 3.34 3.98
CA HIS A 555 6.58 4.54 4.30
C HIS A 555 5.81 5.80 4.01
N CYS A 556 5.13 5.88 2.86
CA CYS A 556 4.29 7.02 2.53
C CYS A 556 3.15 7.15 3.55
N ILE A 557 2.35 6.11 3.72
CA ILE A 557 1.10 6.17 4.46
C ILE A 557 1.32 6.48 5.94
N PHE A 558 2.34 5.90 6.56
CA PHE A 558 2.57 6.05 8.01
C PHE A 558 3.66 7.06 8.39
N GLN A 559 4.19 7.82 7.41
CA GLN A 559 5.30 8.75 7.63
C GLN A 559 5.04 9.79 8.73
N PHE A 560 3.80 10.26 8.84
CA PHE A 560 3.41 11.39 9.70
C PHE A 560 2.24 11.03 10.62
N GLY A 561 2.12 9.75 10.97
CA GLY A 561 1.02 9.22 11.77
C GLY A 561 0.13 8.26 11.00
N ASP A 562 -1.10 8.09 11.47
CA ASP A 562 -2.09 7.19 10.87
C ASP A 562 -2.67 7.78 9.56
N GLY A 563 -2.06 7.45 8.42
CA GLY A 563 -2.54 7.89 7.11
C GLY A 563 -3.73 7.11 6.55
N ILE A 564 -4.26 6.11 7.26
CA ILE A 564 -5.47 5.37 6.85
C ILE A 564 -6.65 5.74 7.74
N GLY A 565 -6.49 5.69 9.07
CA GLY A 565 -7.55 5.97 10.02
C GLY A 565 -7.86 7.46 10.20
N ASP A 566 -6.95 8.38 9.85
CA ASP A 566 -7.19 9.82 9.82
C ASP A 566 -7.21 10.35 8.37
N SER A 567 -8.31 11.01 7.98
CA SER A 567 -8.45 11.60 6.63
C SER A 567 -7.85 13.01 6.51
N THR A 568 -7.17 13.52 7.54
CA THR A 568 -6.65 14.89 7.56
C THR A 568 -5.14 14.96 7.32
N GLY A 569 -4.53 16.12 7.55
CA GLY A 569 -3.08 16.30 7.44
C GLY A 569 -2.49 16.06 6.05
N ILE A 570 -1.32 15.40 6.02
CA ILE A 570 -0.50 15.24 4.81
C ILE A 570 -1.10 14.23 3.84
N THR A 571 -1.78 13.18 4.32
CA THR A 571 -2.45 12.21 3.46
C THR A 571 -3.49 12.87 2.57
N LYS A 572 -4.30 13.78 3.13
CA LYS A 572 -5.24 14.59 2.33
C LYS A 572 -4.54 15.31 1.18
N ASN A 573 -3.40 15.95 1.44
CA ASN A 573 -2.67 16.70 0.41
C ASN A 573 -2.13 15.78 -0.70
N ARG A 574 -1.70 14.57 -0.35
CA ARG A 574 -1.28 13.54 -1.32
C ARG A 574 -2.44 13.03 -2.17
N ILE A 575 -3.58 12.78 -1.55
CA ILE A 575 -4.81 12.39 -2.26
C ILE A 575 -5.22 13.50 -3.26
N LEU A 576 -5.19 14.77 -2.84
CA LEU A 576 -5.46 15.90 -3.71
C LEU A 576 -4.47 15.98 -4.88
N SER A 577 -3.17 15.84 -4.64
CA SER A 577 -2.15 15.93 -5.68
C SER A 577 -2.22 14.79 -6.70
N LEU A 578 -2.64 13.59 -6.28
CA LEU A 578 -2.70 12.42 -7.15
C LEU A 578 -4.03 12.28 -7.90
N PHE A 579 -5.16 12.65 -7.32
CA PHE A 579 -6.47 12.37 -7.93
C PHE A 579 -7.28 13.60 -8.33
N PHE A 580 -6.96 14.79 -7.82
CA PHE A 580 -7.80 15.97 -8.02
C PHE A 580 -7.08 17.13 -8.72
N ASN A 581 -5.76 17.24 -8.51
CA ASN A 581 -4.95 18.30 -9.11
C ASN A 581 -4.20 17.76 -10.34
N ASN A 582 -4.58 18.23 -11.53
CA ASN A 582 -3.88 17.92 -12.76
C ASN A 582 -2.51 18.61 -12.80
N VAL A 583 -1.55 17.99 -13.49
CA VAL A 583 -0.30 18.66 -13.83
C VAL A 583 -0.55 19.62 -15.01
N PRO A 584 -0.19 20.91 -14.92
CA PRO A 584 -0.43 21.85 -16.02
C PRO A 584 0.26 21.44 -17.31
N LEU A 585 -0.52 21.34 -18.39
CA LEU A 585 -0.03 21.21 -19.77
C LEU A 585 0.10 22.61 -20.36
N GLU A 586 1.16 22.85 -21.13
CA GLU A 586 1.41 24.12 -21.83
C GLU A 586 0.62 24.22 -23.14
#